data_AF-A0A7J8L9B9-F1
#
_entry.id   AF-A0A7J8L9B9-F1
#
_cell.length_a   1.000
_cell.length_b   1.000
_cell.length_c   1.000
_cell.angle_alpha   90.00
_cell.angle_beta   90.00
_cell.angle_gamma   90.00
#
_symmetry.space_group_name_H-M   'P 1'
#
loop_
_entity.id
_entity.type
_entity.pdbx_description
1 polymer ?
#
loop_
_entity_poly.entity_id
_entity_poly.type
_entity_poly.pdbx_seq_one_letter_code
_entity_poly.pdbx_strand_id
1 'polypeptide(L)'
;MLATYLISEASAQKSSRWCNYISALPRQPYSLLYWTRAELDRYLEASQIRQRAIERVTDVIGTYNDLRLRIFSKYPDIFPEEVFNMETFRWSFGILFSRLVRLPSMDGKVALVPWADMLNHSCEVETFLDYNKSSQGVVFTTDRAYQPGEQVFISYGKKSNGELLLSYGFVPKEGANPSDSVELPLSLKKSDKCYKEKLEALRKHGLSTSQCYPIQITGWPLELMAYAYLAVSPPSMSKQFDEIAAAASNKSTIKKDLRYPDIEEKALQFILDSCESSISKYSKFLQASRSMDLDVTSPKQLNRRVFLKQLAVDLCTSEQRILFRAQYILRRRLRDMRSGELRALRIFDGLRNIFK
;
A
#
# COMPACT_ATOMS: atom_id res chain seq x y z
N MET A 1 -0.82 -12.12 20.37
CA MET A 1 -1.52 -13.37 20.72
C MET A 1 -1.40 -14.44 19.64
N LEU A 2 -1.90 -14.26 18.42
CA LEU A 2 -1.81 -15.33 17.40
C LEU A 2 -0.35 -15.64 16.99
N ALA A 3 0.50 -14.61 16.92
CA ALA A 3 1.94 -14.77 16.67
C ALA A 3 2.62 -15.67 17.71
N THR A 4 2.40 -15.37 18.99
CA THR A 4 2.95 -16.17 20.11
C THR A 4 2.36 -17.56 20.17
N TYR A 5 1.07 -17.73 19.85
CA TYR A 5 0.45 -19.05 19.75
C TYR A 5 1.08 -19.89 18.63
N LEU A 6 1.31 -19.30 17.45
CA LEU A 6 1.98 -19.98 16.34
C LEU A 6 3.40 -20.41 16.70
N ILE A 7 4.16 -19.57 17.43
CA ILE A 7 5.50 -19.94 17.92
C ILE A 7 5.43 -21.14 18.86
N SER A 8 4.49 -21.12 19.82
CA SER A 8 4.29 -22.21 20.78
C SER A 8 3.92 -23.54 20.10
N GLU A 9 2.99 -23.51 19.14
CA GLU A 9 2.61 -24.70 18.39
C GLU A 9 3.76 -25.19 17.49
N ALA A 10 4.58 -24.29 16.95
CA ALA A 10 5.76 -24.66 16.18
C ALA A 10 6.84 -25.31 17.06
N SER A 11 7.06 -24.82 18.28
CA SER A 11 8.05 -25.37 19.21
C SER A 11 7.67 -26.75 19.75
N ALA A 12 6.37 -27.05 19.82
CA ALA A 12 5.87 -28.37 20.19
C ALA A 12 6.19 -29.46 19.14
N GLN A 13 6.57 -29.08 17.91
CA GLN A 13 6.94 -30.03 16.85
C GLN A 13 5.86 -31.12 16.68
N LYS A 14 6.24 -32.42 16.76
CA LYS A 14 5.34 -33.57 16.56
C LYS A 14 4.22 -33.67 17.61
N SER A 15 4.33 -33.01 18.77
CA SER A 15 3.26 -33.00 19.76
C SER A 15 2.18 -31.96 19.47
N SER A 16 2.44 -31.01 18.56
CA SER A 16 1.39 -30.08 18.09
C SER A 16 0.41 -30.81 17.17
N ARG A 17 -0.89 -30.58 17.42
CA ARG A 17 -1.95 -30.99 16.49
C ARG A 17 -1.82 -30.33 15.11
N TRP A 18 -1.08 -29.22 15.02
CA TRP A 18 -0.85 -28.47 13.79
C TRP A 18 0.48 -28.80 13.12
N CYS A 19 1.22 -29.81 13.59
CA CYS A 19 2.58 -30.11 13.12
C CYS A 19 2.69 -30.26 11.60
N ASN A 20 1.72 -30.91 10.95
CA ASN A 20 1.69 -31.08 9.50
C ASN A 20 1.49 -29.75 8.77
N TYR A 21 0.58 -28.91 9.26
CA TYR A 21 0.34 -27.58 8.72
C TYR A 21 1.57 -26.69 8.88
N ILE A 22 2.13 -26.62 10.09
CA ILE A 22 3.30 -25.80 10.40
C ILE A 22 4.52 -26.25 9.59
N SER A 23 4.71 -27.56 9.40
CA SER A 23 5.80 -28.10 8.58
C SER A 23 5.68 -27.74 7.10
N ALA A 24 4.46 -27.49 6.60
CA ALA A 24 4.20 -27.03 5.24
C ALA A 24 4.38 -25.50 5.08
N LEU A 25 4.46 -24.74 6.17
CA LEU A 25 4.66 -23.29 6.09
C LEU A 25 6.08 -22.94 5.60
N PRO A 26 6.24 -21.82 4.88
CA PRO A 26 7.55 -21.36 4.46
C PRO A 26 8.40 -21.01 5.68
N ARG A 27 9.63 -21.53 5.70
CA ARG A 27 10.63 -21.19 6.73
C ARG A 27 11.08 -19.74 6.64
N GLN A 28 11.13 -19.20 5.42
CA GLN A 28 11.53 -17.82 5.14
C GLN A 28 10.55 -17.19 4.14
N PRO A 29 9.51 -16.49 4.61
CA PRO A 29 8.66 -15.67 3.76
C PRO A 29 9.47 -14.60 2.99
N TYR A 30 9.06 -14.28 1.76
CA TYR A 30 9.78 -13.34 0.88
C TYR A 30 9.30 -11.89 0.98
N SER A 31 8.40 -11.59 1.93
CA SER A 31 7.83 -10.25 2.10
C SER A 31 8.88 -9.22 2.51
N LEU A 32 8.54 -7.93 2.38
CA LEU A 32 9.47 -6.85 2.75
C LEU A 32 9.88 -6.86 4.23
N LEU A 33 9.14 -7.57 5.10
CA LEU A 33 9.57 -7.82 6.48
C LEU A 33 10.95 -8.48 6.55
N TYR A 34 11.38 -9.21 5.52
CA TYR A 34 12.67 -9.92 5.44
C TYR A 34 13.76 -9.19 4.68
N TRP A 35 13.48 -7.98 4.21
CA TRP A 35 14.48 -7.15 3.56
C TRP A 35 15.25 -6.38 4.62
N THR A 36 16.56 -6.30 4.48
CA THR A 36 17.40 -5.48 5.36
C THR A 36 17.18 -4.00 5.08
N ARG A 37 17.57 -3.14 6.02
CA ARG A 37 17.49 -1.69 5.83
C ARG A 37 18.25 -1.24 4.57
N ALA A 38 19.44 -1.78 4.34
CA ALA A 38 20.23 -1.51 3.16
C ALA A 38 19.57 -2.01 1.86
N GLU A 39 18.92 -3.18 1.88
CA GLU A 39 18.15 -3.67 0.72
C GLU A 39 16.95 -2.75 0.42
N LEU A 40 16.21 -2.31 1.45
CA LEU A 40 15.09 -1.38 1.28
C LEU A 40 15.56 -0.01 0.74
N ASP A 41 16.60 0.57 1.32
CA ASP A 41 17.14 1.87 0.89
C ASP A 41 17.76 1.80 -0.51
N ARG A 42 18.35 0.66 -0.90
CA ARG A 42 18.95 0.49 -2.23
C ARG A 42 17.93 0.19 -3.32
N TYR A 43 16.99 -0.72 -3.07
CA TYR A 43 16.11 -1.25 -4.11
C TYR A 43 14.77 -0.52 -4.18
N LEU A 44 14.30 0.11 -3.09
CA LEU A 44 13.00 0.78 -3.07
C LEU A 44 13.16 2.31 -2.86
N GLU A 45 14.29 2.89 -3.26
CA GLU A 45 14.58 4.32 -3.03
C GLU A 45 13.55 5.27 -3.66
N ALA A 46 12.96 4.88 -4.80
CA ALA A 46 11.98 5.67 -5.51
C ALA A 46 10.55 5.46 -4.98
N SER A 47 10.24 4.24 -4.53
CA SER A 47 8.88 3.86 -4.12
C SER A 47 8.57 4.27 -2.68
N GLN A 48 7.35 4.80 -2.46
CA GLN A 48 6.86 5.14 -1.13
C GLN A 48 6.58 3.91 -0.27
N ILE A 49 6.44 2.72 -0.86
CA ILE A 49 6.26 1.48 -0.09
C ILE A 49 7.44 1.22 0.85
N ARG A 50 8.62 1.76 0.54
CA ARG A 50 9.83 1.68 1.37
C ARG A 50 9.55 2.15 2.80
N GLN A 51 8.86 3.27 2.96
CA GLN A 51 8.60 3.84 4.27
C GLN A 51 7.66 2.94 5.09
N ARG A 52 6.60 2.42 4.46
CA ARG A 52 5.68 1.44 5.08
C ARG A 52 6.40 0.13 5.46
N ALA A 53 7.39 -0.30 4.67
CA ALA A 53 8.20 -1.48 4.98
C ALA A 53 9.10 -1.24 6.20
N ILE A 54 9.76 -0.07 6.27
CA ILE A 54 10.58 0.33 7.42
C ILE A 54 9.74 0.40 8.70
N GLU A 55 8.57 1.03 8.62
CA GLU A 55 7.62 1.12 9.74
C GLU A 55 7.21 -0.27 10.20
N ARG A 56 6.82 -1.16 9.29
CA ARG A 56 6.45 -2.54 9.62
C ARG A 56 7.58 -3.30 10.33
N VAL A 57 8.81 -3.19 9.86
CA VAL A 57 9.97 -3.83 10.52
C VAL A 57 10.14 -3.25 11.93
N THR A 58 10.05 -1.93 12.06
CA THR A 58 10.17 -1.22 13.34
C THR A 58 9.07 -1.64 14.32
N ASP A 59 7.82 -1.72 13.86
CA ASP A 59 6.66 -2.11 14.67
C ASP A 59 6.77 -3.55 15.17
N VAL A 60 7.23 -4.49 14.33
CA VAL A 60 7.43 -5.89 14.73
C VAL A 60 8.54 -5.99 15.79
N ILE A 61 9.66 -5.28 15.59
CA ILE A 61 10.75 -5.23 16.58
C ILE A 61 10.29 -4.58 17.88
N GLY A 62 9.58 -3.45 17.81
CA GLY A 62 9.04 -2.74 18.96
C GLY A 62 8.06 -3.60 19.75
N THR A 63 7.16 -4.30 19.06
CA THR A 63 6.19 -5.23 19.67
C THR A 63 6.90 -6.39 20.37
N TYR A 64 7.94 -6.97 19.75
CA TYR A 64 8.75 -8.01 20.38
C TYR A 64 9.43 -7.48 21.65
N ASN A 65 10.10 -6.33 21.58
CA ASN A 65 10.80 -5.76 22.71
C ASN A 65 9.85 -5.44 23.87
N ASP A 66 8.67 -4.90 23.59
CA ASP A 66 7.64 -4.63 24.60
C ASP A 66 7.16 -5.93 25.27
N LEU A 67 6.83 -6.96 24.50
CA LEU A 67 6.40 -8.26 25.03
C LEU A 67 7.51 -8.96 25.80
N ARG A 68 8.77 -8.89 25.32
CA ARG A 68 9.93 -9.45 26.02
C ARG A 68 10.06 -8.83 27.41
N LEU A 69 10.08 -7.51 27.48
CA LEU A 69 10.27 -6.77 28.73
C LEU A 69 9.10 -6.96 29.71
N ARG A 70 7.87 -6.95 29.20
CA ARG A 70 6.68 -6.98 30.08
C ARG A 70 6.20 -8.37 30.45
N ILE A 71 6.43 -9.36 29.58
CA ILE A 71 5.83 -10.70 29.69
C ILE A 71 6.90 -11.80 29.61
N PHE A 72 7.61 -11.95 28.49
CA PHE A 72 8.44 -13.15 28.27
C PHE A 72 9.53 -13.30 29.33
N SER A 73 10.26 -12.23 29.65
CA SER A 73 11.31 -12.27 30.68
C SER A 73 10.78 -12.45 32.11
N LYS A 74 9.50 -12.20 32.37
CA LYS A 74 8.88 -12.42 33.69
C LYS A 74 8.39 -13.85 33.88
N TYR A 75 8.13 -14.57 32.79
CA TYR A 75 7.58 -15.92 32.81
C TYR A 75 8.40 -16.85 31.89
N PRO A 76 9.71 -17.05 32.16
CA PRO A 76 10.60 -17.82 31.29
C PRO A 76 10.19 -19.29 31.17
N ASP A 77 9.53 -19.87 32.19
CA ASP A 77 9.01 -21.25 32.14
C ASP A 77 7.91 -21.43 31.08
N ILE A 78 7.17 -20.35 30.78
CA ILE A 78 6.08 -20.34 29.78
C ILE A 78 6.59 -19.81 28.43
N PHE A 79 7.53 -18.85 28.46
CA PHE A 79 8.10 -18.22 27.28
C PHE A 79 9.64 -18.34 27.27
N PRO A 80 10.19 -19.54 27.02
CA PRO A 80 11.64 -19.73 26.99
C PRO A 80 12.29 -18.88 25.89
N GLU A 81 13.43 -18.26 26.17
CA GLU A 81 14.08 -17.31 25.25
C GLU A 81 14.57 -18.00 23.96
N GLU A 82 14.97 -19.25 24.04
CA GLU A 82 15.35 -20.07 22.89
C GLU A 82 14.18 -20.33 21.93
N VAL A 83 12.93 -20.26 22.42
CA VAL A 83 11.71 -20.42 21.61
C VAL A 83 11.12 -19.06 21.22
N PHE A 84 10.98 -18.13 22.17
CA PHE A 84 10.35 -16.82 21.98
C PHE A 84 11.41 -15.72 21.81
N ASN A 85 12.16 -15.81 20.72
CA ASN A 85 13.16 -14.81 20.33
C ASN A 85 12.73 -14.00 19.10
N MET A 86 13.55 -13.03 18.71
CA MET A 86 13.27 -12.15 17.58
C MET A 86 13.15 -12.91 16.24
N GLU A 87 13.87 -14.02 16.07
CA GLU A 87 13.81 -14.80 14.82
C GLU A 87 12.45 -15.50 14.67
N THR A 88 12.02 -16.26 15.68
CA THR A 88 10.71 -16.93 15.66
C THR A 88 9.56 -15.92 15.68
N PHE A 89 9.73 -14.78 16.34
CA PHE A 89 8.77 -13.69 16.33
C PHE A 89 8.61 -13.07 14.94
N ARG A 90 9.72 -12.74 14.26
CA ARG A 90 9.70 -12.25 12.88
C ARG A 90 9.13 -13.30 11.92
N TRP A 91 9.47 -14.58 12.11
CA TRP A 91 8.89 -15.70 11.39
C TRP A 91 7.37 -15.73 11.51
N SER A 92 6.86 -15.73 12.74
CA SER A 92 5.41 -15.77 12.99
C SER A 92 4.66 -14.59 12.36
N PHE A 93 5.18 -13.36 12.49
CA PHE A 93 4.59 -12.20 11.81
C PHE A 93 4.68 -12.28 10.29
N GLY A 94 5.77 -12.83 9.75
CA GLY A 94 5.90 -13.09 8.31
C GLY A 94 4.81 -14.05 7.79
N ILE A 95 4.54 -15.12 8.53
CA ILE A 95 3.42 -16.04 8.25
C ILE A 95 2.09 -15.30 8.35
N LEU A 96 1.84 -14.59 9.45
CA LEU A 96 0.56 -13.91 9.66
C LEU A 96 0.27 -12.85 8.59
N PHE A 97 1.25 -12.02 8.20
CA PHE A 97 1.05 -11.03 7.17
C PHE A 97 0.78 -11.62 5.78
N SER A 98 1.29 -12.82 5.50
CA SER A 98 1.16 -13.47 4.19
C SER A 98 0.01 -14.49 4.10
N ARG A 99 -0.53 -14.97 5.23
CA ARG A 99 -1.49 -16.09 5.25
C ARG A 99 -2.73 -15.87 6.09
N LEU A 100 -2.83 -14.78 6.84
CA LEU A 100 -4.08 -14.48 7.56
C LEU A 100 -5.24 -14.26 6.59
N VAL A 101 -6.28 -15.06 6.77
CA VAL A 101 -7.57 -14.90 6.10
C VAL A 101 -8.46 -14.05 7.00
N ARG A 102 -9.00 -12.96 6.46
CA ARG A 102 -10.08 -12.20 7.11
C ARG A 102 -11.41 -12.81 6.70
N LEU A 103 -12.29 -13.07 7.66
CA LEU A 103 -13.57 -13.75 7.49
C LEU A 103 -14.73 -12.76 7.73
N PRO A 104 -15.24 -12.08 6.67
CA PRO A 104 -16.36 -11.15 6.79
C PRO A 104 -17.58 -11.71 7.51
N SER A 105 -17.98 -12.96 7.22
CA SER A 105 -19.14 -13.62 7.83
C SER A 105 -18.98 -13.92 9.33
N MET A 106 -17.79 -13.65 9.88
CA MET A 106 -17.42 -13.81 11.29
C MET A 106 -16.95 -12.47 11.89
N ASP A 107 -17.65 -11.38 11.57
CA ASP A 107 -17.36 -10.02 12.05
C ASP A 107 -15.93 -9.54 11.71
N GLY A 108 -15.38 -10.03 10.60
CA GLY A 108 -14.02 -9.70 10.17
C GLY A 108 -12.92 -10.30 11.05
N LYS A 109 -13.21 -11.36 11.82
CA LYS A 109 -12.19 -12.18 12.50
C LYS A 109 -11.13 -12.64 11.51
N VAL A 110 -9.92 -12.84 12.02
CA VAL A 110 -8.78 -13.34 11.24
C VAL A 110 -8.37 -14.73 11.69
N ALA A 111 -7.99 -15.58 10.75
CA ALA A 111 -7.56 -16.95 11.03
C ALA A 111 -6.43 -17.38 10.08
N LEU A 112 -5.58 -18.28 10.57
CA LEU A 112 -4.81 -19.17 9.70
C LEU A 112 -5.70 -20.37 9.38
N VAL A 113 -5.81 -20.73 8.11
CA VAL A 113 -6.75 -21.74 7.65
C VAL A 113 -5.93 -22.80 6.90
N PRO A 114 -5.51 -23.88 7.59
CA PRO A 114 -4.74 -24.95 6.97
C PRO A 114 -5.41 -25.43 5.69
N TRP A 115 -4.59 -25.80 4.69
CA TRP A 115 -4.99 -26.05 3.29
C TRP A 115 -5.47 -24.83 2.52
N ALA A 116 -6.44 -24.08 3.04
CA ALA A 116 -7.03 -22.97 2.29
C ALA A 116 -6.04 -21.82 2.06
N ASP A 117 -5.17 -21.52 3.04
CA ASP A 117 -4.15 -20.48 2.90
C ASP A 117 -2.97 -20.86 1.99
N MET A 118 -2.98 -22.06 1.38
CA MET A 118 -2.03 -22.47 0.35
C MET A 118 -2.46 -22.05 -1.07
N LEU A 119 -3.70 -21.60 -1.25
CA LEU A 119 -4.19 -21.08 -2.52
C LEU A 119 -3.46 -19.79 -2.88
N ASN A 120 -2.94 -19.71 -4.10
CA ASN A 120 -2.21 -18.53 -4.58
C ASN A 120 -3.14 -17.42 -5.07
N HIS A 121 -2.57 -16.21 -5.16
CA HIS A 121 -3.26 -15.05 -5.71
C HIS A 121 -3.30 -15.06 -7.24
N SER A 122 -4.44 -14.66 -7.81
CA SER A 122 -4.51 -14.12 -9.18
C SER A 122 -5.28 -12.80 -9.20
N CYS A 123 -4.85 -11.87 -10.06
CA CYS A 123 -5.55 -10.61 -10.31
C CYS A 123 -6.78 -10.79 -11.21
N GLU A 124 -6.97 -11.97 -11.78
CA GLU A 124 -8.06 -12.31 -12.71
C GLU A 124 -9.30 -12.88 -12.01
N VAL A 125 -9.20 -13.14 -10.69
CA VAL A 125 -10.27 -13.75 -9.90
C VAL A 125 -10.77 -12.80 -8.82
N GLU A 126 -12.06 -12.88 -8.51
CA GLU A 126 -12.68 -12.14 -7.40
C GLU A 126 -13.04 -13.03 -6.22
N THR A 127 -12.90 -14.36 -6.38
CA THR A 127 -13.20 -15.32 -5.32
C THR A 127 -12.33 -15.14 -4.08
N PHE A 128 -12.90 -15.31 -2.90
CA PHE A 128 -12.19 -15.19 -1.62
C PHE A 128 -12.71 -16.21 -0.61
N LEU A 129 -11.90 -16.47 0.42
CA LEU A 129 -12.25 -17.37 1.51
C LEU A 129 -13.14 -16.66 2.54
N ASP A 130 -14.26 -17.27 2.89
CA ASP A 130 -15.12 -16.81 3.99
C ASP A 130 -15.76 -17.99 4.73
N TYR A 131 -16.29 -17.72 5.92
CA TYR A 131 -16.98 -18.71 6.72
C TYR A 131 -18.42 -18.91 6.23
N ASN A 132 -18.78 -20.13 5.89
CA ASN A 132 -20.15 -20.52 5.59
C ASN A 132 -20.78 -21.18 6.82
N LYS A 133 -21.88 -20.59 7.32
CA LYS A 133 -22.60 -21.08 8.51
C LYS A 133 -23.24 -22.45 8.29
N SER A 134 -23.74 -22.72 7.08
CA SER A 134 -24.43 -23.97 6.76
C SER A 134 -23.47 -25.17 6.74
N SER A 135 -22.29 -25.01 6.13
CA SER A 135 -21.25 -26.04 6.10
C SER A 135 -20.31 -26.01 7.32
N GLN A 136 -20.49 -25.04 8.22
CA GLN A 136 -19.65 -24.78 9.40
C GLN A 136 -18.14 -24.74 9.10
N GLY A 137 -17.75 -24.21 7.94
CA GLY A 137 -16.37 -24.23 7.48
C GLY A 137 -15.99 -22.98 6.68
N VAL A 138 -14.68 -22.76 6.52
CA VAL A 138 -14.17 -21.75 5.60
C VAL A 138 -14.20 -22.32 4.19
N VAL A 139 -14.87 -21.63 3.28
CA VAL A 139 -15.10 -22.05 1.90
C VAL A 139 -14.80 -20.91 0.93
N PHE A 140 -14.63 -21.23 -0.34
CA PHE A 140 -14.70 -20.29 -1.45
C PHE A 140 -15.46 -20.94 -2.60
N THR A 141 -15.97 -20.14 -3.53
CA THR A 141 -16.62 -20.63 -4.75
C THR A 141 -15.82 -20.15 -5.94
N THR A 142 -15.43 -21.06 -6.83
CA THR A 142 -14.69 -20.70 -8.05
C THR A 142 -15.55 -19.80 -8.94
N ASP A 143 -14.95 -18.75 -9.48
CA ASP A 143 -15.62 -17.81 -10.42
C ASP A 143 -15.61 -18.31 -11.88
N ARG A 144 -14.87 -19.39 -12.14
CA ARG A 144 -14.81 -20.07 -13.43
C ARG A 144 -14.58 -21.57 -13.29
N ALA A 145 -14.76 -22.29 -14.40
CA ALA A 145 -14.35 -23.69 -14.50
C ALA A 145 -12.82 -23.82 -14.54
N TYR A 146 -12.30 -24.91 -13.97
CA TYR A 146 -10.88 -25.28 -13.98
C TYR A 146 -10.71 -26.65 -14.63
N GLN A 147 -9.62 -26.83 -15.37
CA GLN A 147 -9.27 -28.12 -15.97
C GLN A 147 -8.44 -28.99 -15.02
N PRO A 148 -8.48 -30.33 -15.14
CA PRO A 148 -7.58 -31.20 -14.39
C PRO A 148 -6.10 -30.79 -14.56
N GLY A 149 -5.40 -30.62 -13.45
CA GLY A 149 -4.01 -30.15 -13.42
C GLY A 149 -3.83 -28.63 -13.43
N GLU A 150 -4.90 -27.86 -13.61
CA GLU A 150 -4.88 -26.40 -13.50
C GLU A 150 -4.86 -25.96 -12.03
N GLN A 151 -4.06 -24.93 -11.72
CA GLN A 151 -4.02 -24.35 -10.40
C GLN A 151 -5.27 -23.50 -10.13
N VAL A 152 -5.90 -23.72 -8.98
CA VAL A 152 -7.00 -22.89 -8.46
C VAL A 152 -6.42 -21.68 -7.72
N PHE A 153 -6.95 -20.50 -8.03
CA PHE A 153 -6.49 -19.23 -7.47
C PHE A 153 -7.60 -18.56 -6.67
N ILE A 154 -7.20 -17.67 -5.76
CA ILE A 154 -8.09 -16.78 -5.03
C ILE A 154 -7.62 -15.32 -5.14
N SER A 155 -8.49 -14.39 -4.76
CA SER A 155 -8.13 -12.99 -4.57
C SER A 155 -7.61 -12.79 -3.14
N TYR A 156 -6.45 -12.17 -2.99
CA TYR A 156 -5.97 -11.68 -1.69
C TYR A 156 -6.59 -10.31 -1.34
N GLY A 157 -7.55 -9.86 -2.15
CA GLY A 157 -8.23 -8.58 -2.03
C GLY A 157 -7.64 -7.50 -2.94
N LYS A 158 -8.33 -6.35 -2.97
CA LYS A 158 -7.95 -5.17 -3.77
C LYS A 158 -6.74 -4.48 -3.14
N LYS A 159 -5.54 -4.85 -3.57
CA LYS A 159 -4.25 -4.37 -3.07
C LYS A 159 -3.40 -3.82 -4.19
N SER A 160 -2.60 -2.81 -3.92
CA SER A 160 -1.59 -2.35 -4.88
C SER A 160 -0.45 -3.36 -5.02
N ASN A 161 0.33 -3.26 -6.09
CA ASN A 161 1.52 -4.08 -6.26
C ASN A 161 2.53 -3.87 -5.12
N GLY A 162 2.64 -2.64 -4.62
CA GLY A 162 3.45 -2.34 -3.43
C GLY A 162 2.94 -3.09 -2.19
N GLU A 163 1.62 -3.14 -1.97
CA GLU A 163 1.02 -3.86 -0.84
C GLU A 163 1.17 -5.39 -0.95
N LEU A 164 1.10 -5.91 -2.17
CA LEU A 164 1.35 -7.31 -2.47
C LEU A 164 2.81 -7.68 -2.17
N LEU A 165 3.76 -6.88 -2.62
CA LEU A 165 5.18 -7.07 -2.30
C LEU A 165 5.44 -6.97 -0.79
N LEU A 166 4.86 -5.96 -0.14
CA LEU A 166 5.00 -5.68 1.28
C LEU A 166 4.53 -6.84 2.18
N SER A 167 3.50 -7.58 1.78
CA SER A 167 2.89 -8.62 2.63
C SER A 167 3.15 -10.05 2.15
N TYR A 168 3.24 -10.28 0.84
CA TYR A 168 3.33 -11.61 0.23
C TYR A 168 4.65 -11.85 -0.51
N GLY A 169 5.39 -10.80 -0.88
CA GLY A 169 6.73 -10.93 -1.47
C GLY A 169 6.75 -11.15 -2.99
N PHE A 170 5.71 -10.72 -3.71
CA PHE A 170 5.68 -10.76 -5.18
C PHE A 170 5.08 -9.48 -5.76
N VAL A 171 5.36 -9.24 -7.05
CA VAL A 171 4.79 -8.16 -7.85
C VAL A 171 4.11 -8.79 -9.07
N PRO A 172 2.79 -8.59 -9.28
CA PRO A 172 2.12 -9.00 -10.51
C PRO A 172 2.78 -8.41 -11.76
N LYS A 173 2.60 -9.07 -12.91
CA LYS A 173 3.05 -8.54 -14.20
C LYS A 173 2.47 -7.14 -14.44
N GLU A 174 3.26 -6.30 -15.10
CA GLU A 174 2.85 -4.92 -15.41
C GLU A 174 1.47 -4.90 -16.08
N GLY A 175 0.55 -4.12 -15.52
CA GLY A 175 -0.82 -3.97 -16.03
C GLY A 175 -1.78 -5.12 -15.73
N ALA A 176 -1.35 -6.20 -15.09
CA ALA A 176 -2.23 -7.32 -14.73
C ALA A 176 -3.12 -7.02 -13.51
N ASN A 177 -2.67 -6.15 -12.60
CA ASN A 177 -3.42 -5.81 -11.38
C ASN A 177 -4.31 -4.57 -11.59
N PRO A 178 -5.65 -4.71 -11.67
CA PRO A 178 -6.56 -3.57 -11.83
C PRO A 178 -6.67 -2.69 -10.58
N SER A 179 -6.26 -3.21 -9.42
CA SER A 179 -6.23 -2.46 -8.16
C SER A 179 -4.88 -1.77 -7.91
N ASP A 180 -3.94 -1.83 -8.87
CA ASP A 180 -2.62 -1.24 -8.69
C ASP A 180 -2.70 0.28 -8.49
N SER A 181 -1.87 0.78 -7.58
CA SER A 181 -1.81 2.19 -7.22
C SER A 181 -0.43 2.57 -6.74
N VAL A 182 -0.02 3.81 -7.01
CA VAL A 182 1.20 4.41 -6.47
C VAL A 182 0.84 5.56 -5.53
N GLU A 183 1.52 5.63 -4.40
CA GLU A 183 1.36 6.72 -3.44
C GLU A 183 2.04 8.00 -3.98
N LEU A 184 1.26 9.04 -4.24
CA LEU A 184 1.76 10.35 -4.67
C LEU A 184 2.02 11.25 -3.45
N PRO A 185 3.28 11.62 -3.17
CA PRO A 185 3.59 12.50 -2.05
C PRO A 185 3.24 13.96 -2.38
N LEU A 186 2.46 14.60 -1.49
CA LEU A 186 2.12 16.02 -1.52
C LEU A 186 2.55 16.68 -0.21
N SER A 187 3.05 17.92 -0.27
CA SER A 187 3.45 18.63 0.94
C SER A 187 3.22 20.14 0.87
N LEU A 188 2.84 20.74 2.00
CA LEU A 188 2.74 22.19 2.13
C LEU A 188 4.13 22.83 2.12
N LYS A 189 4.30 23.89 1.34
CA LYS A 189 5.55 24.66 1.32
C LYS A 189 5.63 25.55 2.55
N LYS A 190 6.75 25.50 3.28
CA LYS A 190 6.99 26.39 4.44
C LYS A 190 6.97 27.88 4.11
N SER A 191 7.17 28.22 2.83
CA SER A 191 7.08 29.60 2.32
C SER A 191 5.65 30.08 2.07
N ASP A 192 4.63 29.24 2.26
CA ASP A 192 3.23 29.64 2.15
C ASP A 192 2.87 30.64 3.25
N LYS A 193 2.26 31.76 2.86
CA LYS A 193 1.84 32.83 3.78
C LYS A 193 0.84 32.34 4.84
N CYS A 194 0.07 31.31 4.51
CA CYS A 194 -0.93 30.69 5.37
C CYS A 194 -0.48 29.32 5.91
N TYR A 195 0.83 29.05 5.95
CA TYR A 195 1.36 27.74 6.35
C TYR A 195 0.86 27.30 7.72
N LYS A 196 0.81 28.21 8.71
CA LYS A 196 0.43 27.89 10.09
C LYS A 196 -1.05 27.50 10.17
N GLU A 197 -1.91 28.29 9.56
CA GLU A 197 -3.35 28.10 9.54
C GLU A 197 -3.73 26.80 8.81
N LYS A 198 -3.09 26.53 7.66
CA LYS A 198 -3.29 25.28 6.91
C LYS A 198 -2.79 24.06 7.70
N LEU A 199 -1.66 24.19 8.40
CA LEU A 199 -1.13 23.14 9.26
C LEU A 199 -2.06 22.84 10.45
N GLU A 200 -2.61 23.86 11.08
CA GLU A 200 -3.59 23.72 12.16
C GLU A 200 -4.86 23.02 11.66
N ALA A 201 -5.38 23.42 10.49
CA ALA A 201 -6.51 22.75 9.85
C ALA A 201 -6.23 21.26 9.57
N LEU A 202 -5.07 20.93 9.00
CA LEU A 202 -4.68 19.54 8.75
C LEU A 202 -4.61 18.73 10.04
N ARG A 203 -3.99 19.27 11.10
CA ARG A 203 -3.84 18.58 12.39
C ARG A 203 -5.18 18.26 13.05
N LYS A 204 -6.16 19.15 12.94
CA LYS A 204 -7.52 18.92 13.47
C LYS A 204 -8.17 17.67 12.89
N HIS A 205 -7.81 17.29 11.66
CA HIS A 205 -8.32 16.10 10.96
C HIS A 205 -7.34 14.92 10.93
N GLY A 206 -6.31 14.97 11.79
CA GLY A 206 -5.32 13.90 11.93
C GLY A 206 -4.33 13.81 10.77
N LEU A 207 -4.19 14.86 9.97
CA LEU A 207 -3.25 14.95 8.87
C LEU A 207 -2.00 15.73 9.28
N SER A 208 -0.90 15.48 8.58
CA SER A 208 0.34 16.25 8.67
C SER A 208 0.55 17.08 7.40
N THR A 209 1.59 17.93 7.38
CA THR A 209 1.94 18.73 6.20
C THR A 209 2.51 17.92 5.04
N SER A 210 2.75 16.63 5.21
CA SER A 210 3.21 15.73 4.15
C SER A 210 2.27 14.53 4.13
N GLN A 211 1.52 14.38 3.05
CA GLN A 211 0.56 13.32 2.85
C GLN A 211 0.89 12.54 1.59
N CYS A 212 0.50 11.27 1.57
CA CYS A 212 0.54 10.45 0.38
C CYS A 212 -0.90 10.03 0.03
N TYR A 213 -1.22 10.07 -1.25
CA TYR A 213 -2.52 9.65 -1.75
C TYR A 213 -2.34 8.62 -2.87
N PRO A 214 -3.08 7.50 -2.84
CA PRO A 214 -2.95 6.46 -3.86
C PRO A 214 -3.57 6.94 -5.17
N ILE A 215 -2.78 7.02 -6.23
CA ILE A 215 -3.28 7.27 -7.58
C ILE A 215 -3.26 5.96 -8.38
N GLN A 216 -4.23 5.80 -9.26
CA GLN A 216 -4.42 4.63 -10.12
C GLN A 216 -4.35 5.04 -11.59
N ILE A 217 -4.21 4.06 -12.49
CA ILE A 217 -4.25 4.31 -13.94
C ILE A 217 -5.57 4.99 -14.39
N THR A 218 -6.64 4.77 -13.61
CA THR A 218 -8.00 5.28 -13.83
C THR A 218 -8.20 6.69 -13.29
N GLY A 219 -7.35 7.18 -12.39
CA GLY A 219 -7.49 8.52 -11.80
C GLY A 219 -6.88 8.63 -10.41
N TRP A 220 -7.30 9.66 -9.68
CA TRP A 220 -6.84 9.97 -8.34
C TRP A 220 -8.03 10.27 -7.41
N PRO A 221 -7.87 10.05 -6.10
CA PRO A 221 -8.94 10.23 -5.13
C PRO A 221 -9.32 11.71 -4.95
N LEU A 222 -10.53 11.96 -4.47
CA LEU A 222 -11.04 13.31 -4.20
C LEU A 222 -10.26 13.98 -3.07
N GLU A 223 -9.77 13.19 -2.12
CA GLU A 223 -8.95 13.63 -0.99
C GLU A 223 -7.63 14.25 -1.46
N LEU A 224 -7.04 13.71 -2.53
CA LEU A 224 -5.85 14.29 -3.18
C LEU A 224 -6.17 15.67 -3.77
N MET A 225 -7.32 15.81 -4.44
CA MET A 225 -7.78 17.10 -4.96
C MET A 225 -8.03 18.11 -3.84
N ALA A 226 -8.68 17.69 -2.75
CA ALA A 226 -8.91 18.53 -1.58
C ALA A 226 -7.59 19.02 -0.97
N TYR A 227 -6.61 18.12 -0.81
CA TYR A 227 -5.28 18.52 -0.33
C TYR A 227 -4.61 19.53 -1.28
N ALA A 228 -4.70 19.31 -2.60
CA ALA A 228 -4.17 20.23 -3.59
C ALA A 228 -4.86 21.61 -3.53
N TYR A 229 -6.18 21.65 -3.34
CA TYR A 229 -6.90 22.90 -3.10
C TYR A 229 -6.39 23.62 -1.86
N LEU A 230 -6.25 22.91 -0.73
CA LEU A 230 -5.71 23.51 0.50
C LEU A 230 -4.31 24.08 0.26
N ALA A 231 -3.45 23.33 -0.42
CA ALA A 231 -2.07 23.73 -0.71
C ALA A 231 -2.00 25.04 -1.51
N VAL A 232 -2.89 25.24 -2.49
CA VAL A 232 -2.88 26.43 -3.34
C VAL A 232 -3.81 27.55 -2.90
N SER A 233 -4.63 27.33 -1.86
CA SER A 233 -5.63 28.30 -1.41
C SER A 233 -4.97 29.59 -0.90
N PRO A 234 -5.43 30.78 -1.35
CA PRO A 234 -4.91 32.06 -0.89
C PRO A 234 -5.44 32.44 0.52
N PRO A 235 -4.87 33.49 1.16
CA PRO A 235 -5.34 33.97 2.46
C PRO A 235 -6.82 34.37 2.52
N SER A 236 -7.40 34.80 1.39
CA SER A 236 -8.82 35.14 1.29
C SER A 236 -9.76 33.94 1.48
N MET A 237 -9.25 32.72 1.34
CA MET A 237 -9.98 31.46 1.55
C MET A 237 -9.73 30.83 2.92
N SER A 238 -9.19 31.59 3.89
CA SER A 238 -8.86 31.07 5.22
C SER A 238 -10.03 30.45 5.96
N LYS A 239 -11.25 30.97 5.74
CA LYS A 239 -12.49 30.43 6.33
C LYS A 239 -12.83 29.02 5.84
N GLN A 240 -12.33 28.61 4.67
CA GLN A 240 -12.58 27.31 4.06
C GLN A 240 -11.50 26.27 4.40
N PHE A 241 -10.35 26.67 4.99
CA PHE A 241 -9.23 25.74 5.21
C PHE A 241 -9.62 24.50 6.03
N ASP A 242 -10.46 24.67 7.06
CA ASP A 242 -10.91 23.56 7.89
C ASP A 242 -11.74 22.54 7.11
N GLU A 243 -12.71 23.00 6.30
CA GLU A 243 -13.54 22.14 5.44
C GLU A 243 -12.69 21.41 4.39
N ILE A 244 -11.77 22.13 3.75
CA ILE A 244 -10.89 21.54 2.72
C ILE A 244 -9.94 20.51 3.34
N ALA A 245 -9.36 20.80 4.51
CA ALA A 245 -8.51 19.86 5.24
C ALA A 245 -9.29 18.61 5.69
N ALA A 246 -10.56 18.77 6.09
CA ALA A 246 -11.42 17.66 6.43
C ALA A 246 -11.71 16.77 5.21
N ALA A 247 -11.99 17.36 4.05
CA ALA A 247 -12.21 16.62 2.80
C ALA A 247 -10.93 15.93 2.28
N ALA A 248 -9.74 16.41 2.66
CA ALA A 248 -8.47 15.77 2.38
C ALA A 248 -8.19 14.54 3.27
N SER A 249 -9.01 14.28 4.29
CA SER A 249 -8.88 13.16 5.22
C SER A 249 -9.76 11.98 4.80
N ASN A 250 -9.17 10.79 4.71
CA ASN A 250 -9.90 9.56 4.43
C ASN A 250 -10.91 9.18 5.52
N LYS A 251 -10.82 9.80 6.71
CA LYS A 251 -11.66 9.52 7.89
C LYS A 251 -12.92 10.39 7.99
N SER A 252 -13.04 11.42 7.15
CA SER A 252 -14.15 12.37 7.22
C SER A 252 -15.41 11.85 6.49
N THR A 253 -16.59 12.09 7.10
CA THR A 253 -17.92 11.84 6.51
C THR A 253 -18.42 13.02 5.66
N ILE A 254 -17.64 14.09 5.55
CA ILE A 254 -18.00 15.31 4.79
C ILE A 254 -18.01 15.03 3.28
N LYS A 255 -18.81 15.82 2.55
CA LYS A 255 -18.86 15.80 1.08
C LYS A 255 -17.46 16.06 0.50
N LYS A 256 -16.90 15.05 -0.17
CA LYS A 256 -15.53 15.08 -0.72
C LYS A 256 -15.41 15.73 -2.10
N ASP A 257 -16.52 15.91 -2.81
CA ASP A 257 -16.54 16.59 -4.13
C ASP A 257 -16.59 18.12 -3.95
N LEU A 258 -15.51 18.66 -3.36
CA LEU A 258 -15.30 20.10 -3.27
C LEU A 258 -14.83 20.62 -4.63
N ARG A 259 -15.41 21.74 -5.08
CA ARG A 259 -15.05 22.41 -6.33
C ARG A 259 -14.76 23.87 -6.07
N TYR A 260 -13.54 24.29 -6.38
CA TYR A 260 -13.11 25.68 -6.33
C TYR A 260 -12.59 26.11 -7.71
N PRO A 261 -13.48 26.53 -8.63
CA PRO A 261 -13.12 26.86 -10.02
C PRO A 261 -11.97 27.87 -10.15
N ASP A 262 -11.90 28.85 -9.25
CA ASP A 262 -10.91 29.94 -9.29
C ASP A 262 -9.48 29.48 -8.99
N ILE A 263 -9.31 28.35 -8.30
CA ILE A 263 -8.01 27.78 -7.94
C ILE A 263 -7.79 26.39 -8.55
N GLU A 264 -8.71 25.90 -9.38
CA GLU A 264 -8.65 24.56 -9.97
C GLU A 264 -7.43 24.37 -10.86
N GLU A 265 -7.07 25.37 -11.67
CA GLU A 265 -5.86 25.30 -12.50
C GLU A 265 -4.60 25.17 -11.63
N LYS A 266 -4.51 25.96 -10.55
CA LYS A 266 -3.37 25.94 -9.63
C LYS A 266 -3.28 24.60 -8.89
N ALA A 267 -4.41 24.04 -8.47
CA ALA A 267 -4.46 22.75 -7.79
C ALA A 267 -4.01 21.61 -8.73
N LEU A 268 -4.49 21.60 -9.97
CA LEU A 268 -4.05 20.61 -10.98
C LEU A 268 -2.56 20.76 -11.32
N GLN A 269 -2.06 21.99 -11.43
CA GLN A 269 -0.62 22.25 -11.64
C GLN A 269 0.20 21.75 -10.44
N PHE A 270 -0.26 21.97 -9.21
CA PHE A 270 0.39 21.48 -8.00
C PHE A 270 0.53 19.94 -8.00
N ILE A 271 -0.52 19.22 -8.42
CA ILE A 271 -0.47 17.76 -8.55
C ILE A 271 0.49 17.35 -9.67
N LEU A 272 0.46 18.05 -10.81
CA LEU A 272 1.36 17.77 -11.93
C LEU A 272 2.84 17.91 -11.53
N ASP A 273 3.19 18.96 -10.79
CA ASP A 273 4.55 19.18 -10.29
C ASP A 273 5.02 18.01 -9.40
N SER A 274 4.14 17.51 -8.53
CA SER A 274 4.42 16.33 -7.70
C SER A 274 4.56 15.04 -8.53
N CYS A 275 3.74 14.85 -9.56
CA CYS A 275 3.87 13.73 -10.50
C CYS A 275 5.22 13.79 -11.22
N GLU A 276 5.62 14.95 -11.73
CA GLU A 276 6.89 15.15 -12.45
C GLU A 276 8.11 14.91 -11.56
N SER A 277 8.07 15.41 -10.33
CA SER A 277 9.10 15.14 -9.33
C SER A 277 9.22 13.64 -9.01
N SER A 278 8.09 12.96 -8.85
CA SER A 278 8.06 11.52 -8.62
C SER A 278 8.60 10.75 -9.82
N ILE A 279 8.11 11.03 -11.05
CA ILE A 279 8.59 10.41 -12.30
C ILE A 279 10.11 10.54 -12.41
N SER A 280 10.68 11.71 -12.11
CA SER A 280 12.13 11.91 -12.14
C SER A 280 12.87 10.95 -11.20
N LYS A 281 12.35 10.72 -9.99
CA LYS A 281 12.93 9.76 -9.03
C LYS A 281 12.87 8.33 -9.57
N TYR A 282 11.72 7.89 -10.08
CA TYR A 282 11.58 6.54 -10.67
C TYR A 282 12.49 6.35 -11.88
N SER A 283 12.58 7.34 -12.78
CA SER A 283 13.45 7.28 -13.96
C SER A 283 14.92 7.14 -13.56
N LYS A 284 15.38 7.90 -12.57
CA LYS A 284 16.75 7.81 -12.05
C LYS A 284 17.04 6.41 -11.50
N PHE A 285 16.15 5.89 -10.67
CA PHE A 285 16.29 4.54 -10.12
C PHE A 285 16.34 3.47 -11.22
N LEU A 286 15.40 3.50 -12.17
CA LEU A 286 15.32 2.52 -13.26
C LEU A 286 16.51 2.59 -14.23
N GLN A 287 17.12 3.77 -14.41
CA GLN A 287 18.37 3.91 -15.16
C GLN A 287 19.54 3.32 -14.38
N ALA A 288 19.67 3.66 -13.10
CA ALA A 288 20.74 3.16 -12.24
C ALA A 288 20.65 1.63 -12.00
N SER A 289 19.44 1.06 -11.98
CA SER A 289 19.24 -0.37 -11.79
C SER A 289 19.82 -1.20 -12.94
N ARG A 290 19.88 -0.67 -14.18
CA ARG A 290 20.48 -1.37 -15.33
C ARG A 290 21.98 -1.63 -15.15
N SER A 291 22.70 -0.68 -14.56
CA SER A 291 24.13 -0.75 -14.28
C SER A 291 24.47 -1.11 -12.84
N MET A 292 23.49 -1.56 -12.06
CA MET A 292 23.71 -1.87 -10.64
C MET A 292 24.50 -3.17 -10.52
N ASP A 293 25.80 -3.03 -10.25
CA ASP A 293 26.73 -4.14 -10.01
C ASP A 293 26.32 -4.95 -8.77
N LEU A 294 26.34 -6.27 -8.94
CA LEU A 294 26.07 -7.24 -7.88
C LEU A 294 27.40 -7.82 -7.40
N ASP A 295 28.20 -6.99 -6.76
CA ASP A 295 29.52 -7.39 -6.25
C ASP A 295 29.36 -8.39 -5.10
N VAL A 296 29.51 -9.69 -5.40
CA VAL A 296 29.28 -10.80 -4.48
C VAL A 296 30.09 -12.04 -4.88
N THR A 297 30.75 -12.67 -3.90
CA THR A 297 31.53 -13.91 -4.09
C THR A 297 30.73 -15.19 -3.88
N SER A 298 29.53 -15.11 -3.29
CA SER A 298 28.63 -16.25 -3.00
C SER A 298 27.44 -16.37 -3.98
N PRO A 299 27.24 -17.52 -4.67
CA PRO A 299 26.12 -17.75 -5.59
C PRO A 299 24.73 -17.60 -4.97
N LYS A 300 24.54 -18.02 -3.71
CA LYS A 300 23.24 -17.90 -3.02
C LYS A 300 22.85 -16.44 -2.79
N GLN A 301 23.82 -15.63 -2.38
CA GLN A 301 23.60 -14.20 -2.15
C GLN A 301 23.40 -13.45 -3.48
N LEU A 302 24.10 -13.85 -4.54
CA LEU A 302 23.90 -13.33 -5.89
C LEU A 302 22.46 -13.57 -6.35
N ASN A 303 21.96 -14.82 -6.26
CA ASN A 303 20.58 -15.16 -6.65
C ASN A 303 19.53 -14.36 -5.88
N ARG A 304 19.72 -14.18 -4.57
CA ARG A 304 18.83 -13.32 -3.77
C ARG A 304 18.85 -11.89 -4.28
N ARG A 305 20.03 -11.28 -4.46
CA ARG A 305 20.12 -9.89 -4.90
C ARG A 305 19.51 -9.68 -6.28
N VAL A 306 19.72 -10.60 -7.23
CA VAL A 306 19.08 -10.58 -8.55
C VAL A 306 17.55 -10.60 -8.38
N PHE A 307 17.03 -11.49 -7.55
CA PHE A 307 15.59 -11.61 -7.31
C PHE A 307 14.98 -10.35 -6.68
N LEU A 308 15.60 -9.79 -5.63
CA LEU A 308 15.09 -8.56 -4.99
C LEU A 308 15.15 -7.36 -5.93
N LYS A 309 16.24 -7.26 -6.71
CA LYS A 309 16.39 -6.24 -7.75
C LYS A 309 15.27 -6.34 -8.78
N GLN A 310 14.95 -7.56 -9.24
CA GLN A 310 13.86 -7.77 -10.20
C GLN A 310 12.51 -7.32 -9.63
N LEU A 311 12.15 -7.73 -8.42
CA LEU A 311 10.91 -7.30 -7.76
C LEU A 311 10.81 -5.78 -7.66
N ALA A 312 11.90 -5.11 -7.31
CA ALA A 312 11.95 -3.65 -7.23
C ALA A 312 11.82 -2.97 -8.59
N VAL A 313 12.45 -3.51 -9.63
CA VAL A 313 12.32 -3.00 -11.01
C VAL A 313 10.89 -3.18 -11.51
N ASP A 314 10.27 -4.34 -11.27
CA ASP A 314 8.89 -4.62 -11.68
C ASP A 314 7.90 -3.67 -10.99
N LEU A 315 8.07 -3.45 -9.67
CA LEU A 315 7.26 -2.51 -8.92
C LEU A 315 7.41 -1.08 -9.44
N CYS A 316 8.66 -0.60 -9.53
CA CYS A 316 8.95 0.77 -9.95
C CYS A 316 8.50 1.03 -11.40
N THR A 317 8.58 0.04 -12.29
CA THR A 317 8.04 0.13 -13.66
C THR A 317 6.52 0.32 -13.62
N SER A 318 5.80 -0.50 -12.85
CA SER A 318 4.34 -0.41 -12.71
C SER A 318 3.89 0.94 -12.12
N GLU A 319 4.54 1.37 -11.05
CA GLU A 319 4.26 2.66 -10.38
C GLU A 319 4.55 3.86 -11.31
N GLN A 320 5.65 3.80 -12.08
CA GLN A 320 5.99 4.84 -13.05
C GLN A 320 4.96 4.95 -14.18
N ARG A 321 4.44 3.82 -14.67
CA ARG A 321 3.37 3.80 -15.68
C ARG A 321 2.12 4.54 -15.19
N ILE A 322 1.74 4.34 -13.93
CA ILE A 322 0.60 5.06 -13.33
C ILE A 322 0.89 6.57 -13.25
N LEU A 323 2.09 6.96 -12.81
CA LEU A 323 2.49 8.36 -12.75
C LEU A 323 2.48 9.05 -14.13
N PHE A 324 2.99 8.40 -15.17
CA PHE A 324 2.95 8.93 -16.54
C PHE A 324 1.51 9.11 -17.03
N ARG A 325 0.61 8.17 -16.71
CA ARG A 325 -0.80 8.31 -17.05
C ARG A 325 -1.43 9.51 -16.37
N ALA A 326 -1.18 9.70 -15.07
CA ALA A 326 -1.66 10.87 -14.34
C ALA A 326 -1.10 12.17 -14.93
N GLN A 327 0.20 12.23 -15.21
CA GLN A 327 0.87 13.36 -15.86
C GLN A 327 0.21 13.72 -17.21
N TYR A 328 -0.05 12.73 -18.05
CA TYR A 328 -0.71 12.93 -19.34
C TYR A 328 -2.10 13.56 -19.17
N ILE A 329 -2.92 13.01 -18.27
CA ILE A 329 -4.28 13.52 -18.00
C ILE A 329 -4.20 14.97 -17.48
N LEU A 330 -3.30 15.25 -16.54
CA LEU A 330 -3.13 16.58 -15.95
C LEU A 330 -2.67 17.61 -16.99
N ARG A 331 -1.67 17.28 -17.82
CA ARG A 331 -1.17 18.16 -18.90
C ARG A 331 -2.26 18.47 -19.92
N ARG A 332 -3.08 17.48 -20.28
CA ARG A 332 -4.22 17.69 -21.19
C ARG A 332 -5.24 18.65 -20.56
N ARG A 333 -5.71 18.37 -19.34
CA ARG A 333 -6.67 19.24 -18.64
C ARG A 333 -6.16 20.68 -18.49
N LEU A 334 -4.90 20.86 -18.10
CA LEU A 334 -4.30 22.19 -17.96
C LEU A 334 -4.20 22.92 -19.30
N ARG A 335 -3.92 22.21 -20.40
CA ARG A 335 -3.93 22.78 -21.74
C ARG A 335 -5.32 23.27 -22.11
N ASP A 336 -6.35 22.44 -21.93
CA ASP A 336 -7.75 22.74 -22.26
C ASP A 336 -8.29 23.93 -21.42
N MET A 337 -7.81 24.08 -20.18
CA MET A 337 -8.14 25.24 -19.32
C MET A 337 -7.49 26.52 -19.82
N ARG A 338 -6.21 26.45 -20.23
CA ARG A 338 -5.42 27.60 -20.70
C ARG A 338 -5.79 28.05 -22.11
N SER A 339 -6.18 27.13 -22.99
CA SER A 339 -6.66 27.42 -24.35
C SER A 339 -8.08 28.00 -24.36
N GLY A 340 -8.80 27.96 -23.24
CA GLY A 340 -10.17 28.46 -23.13
C GLY A 340 -11.25 27.50 -23.63
N GLU A 341 -10.90 26.29 -24.08
CA GLU A 341 -11.86 25.28 -24.53
C GLU A 341 -12.84 24.86 -23.42
N LEU A 342 -12.36 24.76 -22.17
CA LEU A 342 -13.22 24.53 -21.00
C LEU A 342 -14.03 25.76 -20.58
N ARG A 343 -13.56 26.98 -20.85
CA ARG A 343 -14.35 28.21 -20.63
C ARG A 343 -15.49 28.31 -21.63
N ALA A 344 -15.25 27.96 -22.89
CA ALA A 344 -16.29 27.91 -23.92
C ALA A 344 -17.38 26.88 -23.56
N LEU A 345 -17.00 25.67 -23.13
CA LEU A 345 -17.96 24.64 -22.69
C LEU A 345 -18.80 25.08 -21.47
N ARG A 346 -18.19 25.73 -20.46
CA ARG A 346 -18.93 26.27 -19.29
C ARG A 346 -19.87 27.42 -19.67
N ILE A 347 -19.52 28.26 -20.64
CA ILE A 347 -20.41 29.31 -21.17
C ILE A 347 -21.58 28.66 -21.93
N PHE A 348 -21.34 27.60 -22.70
CA PHE A 348 -22.40 26.87 -23.41
C PHE A 348 -23.36 26.14 -22.44
N ASP A 349 -22.87 25.52 -21.37
CA ASP A 349 -23.73 24.90 -20.34
C ASP A 349 -24.49 25.96 -19.51
N GLY A 350 -23.88 27.12 -19.25
CA GLY A 350 -24.55 28.25 -18.62
C GLY A 350 -25.68 28.84 -19.48
N LEU A 351 -25.47 28.95 -20.79
CA LEU A 351 -26.50 29.39 -21.75
C LEU A 351 -27.62 28.35 -21.89
N ARG A 352 -27.33 27.05 -21.78
CA ARG A 352 -28.35 25.99 -21.86
C ARG A 352 -29.33 26.00 -20.68
N ASN A 353 -28.94 26.57 -19.55
CA ASN A 353 -29.81 26.80 -18.39
C ASN A 353 -30.59 28.12 -18.45
N ILE A 354 -30.28 29.01 -19.40
CA ILE A 354 -31.04 30.25 -19.67
C ILE A 354 -32.20 29.97 -20.65
N PHE A 355 -32.14 28.87 -21.39
CA PHE A 355 -33.18 28.43 -22.34
C PHE A 355 -33.98 27.21 -21.84
N LYS A 356 -34.19 27.07 -20.53
CA LYS A 356 -35.13 26.11 -19.93
C LYS A 356 -36.17 26.81 -19.08
#